data_AF-A0ABD1UDU5-F1
#
_entry.id   AF-A0ABD1UDU5-F1
#
_cell.length_a   1.000
_cell.length_b   1.000
_cell.length_c   1.000
_cell.angle_alpha   90.00
_cell.angle_beta   90.00
_cell.angle_gamma   90.00
#
_symmetry.space_group_name_H-M   'P 1'
#
loop_
_entity.id
_entity.type
_entity.pdbx_description
1 polymer ?
#
loop_
_entity_poly.entity_id
_entity_poly.type
_entity_poly.pdbx_seq_one_letter_code
_entity_poly.pdbx_strand_id
1 'polypeptide(L)'
;MADNSLLSVFSLFLIFSVSLVNAQSPNTADTNFTCSKNSPVSCDSYVTYRVRSPYSDLGNISELFQISRSVIVTANNLASENAELVPDQLLLIPITCTCNGSNYFSNATYND
;
A
#
# COMPACT_ATOMS: atom_id res chain seq x y z
N MET A 1 -51.81 5.57 -6.79
CA MET A 1 -51.78 4.71 -5.59
C MET A 1 -50.53 3.88 -5.68
N ALA A 2 -49.48 4.24 -4.95
CA ALA A 2 -48.30 3.38 -4.85
C ALA A 2 -48.75 2.09 -4.15
N ASP A 3 -48.48 0.95 -4.76
CA ASP A 3 -48.87 -0.34 -4.23
C ASP A 3 -48.08 -0.58 -2.93
N ASN A 4 -48.74 -0.54 -1.77
CA ASN A 4 -48.11 -0.70 -0.46
C ASN A 4 -47.30 -2.01 -0.35
N SER A 5 -47.65 -3.00 -1.18
CA SER A 5 -46.92 -4.25 -1.34
C SER A 5 -45.52 -4.04 -1.96
N LEU A 6 -45.41 -3.22 -2.99
CA LEU A 6 -44.15 -2.91 -3.66
C LEU A 6 -43.20 -2.15 -2.71
N LEU A 7 -43.75 -1.21 -1.94
CA LEU A 7 -42.99 -0.45 -0.93
C LEU A 7 -42.45 -1.37 0.18
N SER A 8 -43.24 -2.38 0.57
CA SER A 8 -42.85 -3.38 1.56
C SER A 8 -41.69 -4.24 1.06
N VAL A 9 -41.79 -4.77 -0.17
CA VAL A 9 -40.72 -5.58 -0.78
C VAL A 9 -39.42 -4.79 -0.91
N PHE A 10 -39.50 -3.53 -1.34
CA PHE A 10 -38.32 -2.66 -1.45
C PHE A 10 -37.67 -2.40 -0.08
N SER A 11 -38.49 -2.25 0.96
CA SER A 11 -38.01 -2.06 2.34
C SER A 11 -37.30 -3.31 2.87
N LEU A 12 -37.86 -4.51 2.64
CA LEU A 12 -37.21 -5.77 3.01
C LEU A 12 -35.88 -5.99 2.27
N PHE A 13 -35.81 -5.62 0.99
CA PHE A 13 -34.58 -5.74 0.19
C PHE A 13 -33.47 -4.81 0.71
N LEU A 14 -33.81 -3.57 1.08
CA LEU A 14 -32.86 -2.64 1.69
C LEU A 14 -32.34 -3.14 3.04
N ILE A 15 -33.20 -3.71 3.89
CA ILE A 15 -32.80 -4.28 5.20
C ILE A 15 -31.87 -5.48 5.01
N PHE A 16 -32.14 -6.35 4.02
CA PHE A 16 -31.31 -7.51 3.73
C PHE A 16 -29.93 -7.09 3.18
N SER A 17 -29.88 -6.03 2.36
CA SER A 17 -28.64 -5.51 1.78
C SER A 17 -27.70 -4.91 2.83
N VAL A 18 -28.24 -4.22 3.85
CA VAL A 18 -27.46 -3.61 4.93
C VAL A 18 -26.82 -4.66 5.85
N SER A 19 -27.42 -5.86 5.94
CA SER A 19 -26.96 -6.96 6.80
C SER A 19 -25.75 -7.71 6.23
N LEU A 20 -25.40 -7.49 4.95
CA LEU A 20 -24.26 -8.13 4.27
C LEU A 20 -22.98 -7.29 4.31
N VAL A 21 -23.03 -6.08 4.88
CA VAL A 21 -21.87 -5.19 4.97
C VAL A 21 -21.11 -5.51 6.27
N ASN A 22 -20.06 -6.32 6.17
CA ASN A 22 -19.08 -6.42 7.25
C ASN A 22 -18.25 -5.12 7.27
N ALA A 23 -18.25 -4.41 8.40
CA ALA A 23 -17.24 -3.39 8.64
C ALA A 23 -15.88 -4.09 8.72
N GLN A 24 -14.93 -3.71 7.85
CA GLN A 24 -13.55 -4.11 8.08
C GLN A 24 -13.10 -3.43 9.37
N SER A 25 -12.40 -4.17 10.24
CA SER A 25 -11.70 -3.59 11.38
C SER A 25 -10.91 -2.37 10.88
N PRO A 26 -10.83 -1.27 11.65
CA PRO A 26 -9.84 -0.26 11.36
C PRO A 26 -8.52 -0.99 11.16
N ASN A 27 -7.87 -0.79 10.01
CA ASN A 27 -6.49 -1.16 9.85
C ASN A 27 -5.73 -0.32 10.87
N THR A 28 -5.57 -0.83 12.09
CA THR A 28 -4.42 -0.42 12.89
C THR A 28 -3.25 -0.71 11.96
N ALA A 29 -2.30 0.23 11.83
CA ALA A 29 -1.13 0.05 10.98
C ALA A 29 -0.18 -1.04 11.54
N ASP A 30 -0.72 -2.12 12.10
CA ASP A 30 -0.05 -3.34 12.49
C ASP A 30 0.29 -4.10 11.22
N THR A 31 1.33 -3.61 10.55
CA THR A 31 1.99 -4.31 9.46
C THR A 31 2.66 -5.62 9.92
N ASN A 32 2.48 -6.02 11.19
CA ASN A 32 3.06 -7.21 11.84
C ASN A 32 4.58 -7.34 11.68
N PHE A 33 5.29 -6.24 11.38
CA PHE A 33 6.76 -6.23 11.30
C PHE A 33 7.37 -6.12 12.69
N THR A 34 7.16 -7.16 13.51
CA THR A 34 7.66 -7.19 14.89
C THR A 34 9.16 -7.49 14.94
N CYS A 35 9.84 -6.90 15.91
CA CYS A 35 11.22 -7.20 16.25
C CYS A 35 11.36 -7.34 17.78
N SER A 36 12.40 -8.04 18.22
CA SER A 36 12.75 -8.22 19.62
C SER A 36 14.12 -7.64 19.93
N LYS A 37 14.48 -7.55 21.21
CA LYS A 37 15.78 -7.01 21.67
C LYS A 37 17.00 -7.67 21.01
N ASN A 38 16.90 -8.95 20.61
CA ASN A 38 17.99 -9.70 19.97
C ASN A 38 17.90 -9.67 18.43
N SER A 39 16.93 -8.96 17.87
CA SER A 39 16.79 -8.84 16.42
C SER A 39 17.81 -7.85 15.85
N PRO A 40 18.19 -7.98 14.57
CA PRO A 40 19.02 -7.00 13.90
C PRO A 40 18.43 -5.58 14.02
N VAL A 41 19.29 -4.60 14.31
CA VAL A 41 18.86 -3.19 14.39
C VAL A 41 18.38 -2.69 13.03
N SER A 42 18.98 -3.19 11.95
CA SER A 42 18.65 -2.82 10.57
C SER A 42 18.54 -4.07 9.69
N CYS A 43 17.74 -3.99 8.63
CA CYS A 43 17.58 -5.05 7.65
C CYS A 43 17.36 -4.50 6.24
N ASP A 44 17.74 -5.28 5.23
CA ASP A 44 17.33 -5.04 3.85
C ASP A 44 15.98 -5.74 3.60
N SER A 45 15.04 -4.99 3.05
CA SER A 45 13.70 -5.49 2.75
C SER A 45 13.12 -4.78 1.53
N TYR A 46 11.86 -5.09 1.21
CA TYR A 46 11.12 -4.46 0.13
C TYR A 46 9.76 -3.98 0.61
N VAL A 47 9.31 -2.86 0.07
CA VAL A 47 7.89 -2.49 0.08
C VAL A 47 7.31 -2.66 -1.32
N THR A 48 6.04 -3.03 -1.38
CA THR A 48 5.32 -3.02 -2.65
C THR A 48 4.73 -1.64 -2.88
N TYR A 49 5.16 -0.97 -3.94
CA TYR A 49 4.65 0.34 -4.34
C TYR A 49 3.69 0.20 -5.52
N ARG A 50 2.53 0.85 -5.46
CA ARG A 50 1.56 0.90 -6.55
C ARG A 50 1.70 2.22 -7.30
N VAL A 51 2.06 2.15 -8.58
CA VAL A 51 2.29 3.32 -9.44
C VAL A 51 1.02 4.16 -9.58
N ARG A 52 1.07 5.41 -9.10
CA ARG A 52 -0.06 6.36 -9.13
C ARG A 52 0.43 7.81 -9.06
N SER A 53 -0.33 8.73 -9.64
CA SER A 53 -0.06 10.17 -9.51
C SER A 53 -0.06 10.61 -8.03
N PRO A 54 0.82 11.52 -7.59
CA PRO A 54 1.82 12.26 -8.37
C PRO A 54 3.16 11.52 -8.57
N TYR A 55 3.32 10.33 -7.98
CA TYR A 55 4.55 9.53 -8.00
C TYR A 55 4.42 8.37 -9.01
N SER A 56 4.52 8.71 -10.30
CA SER A 56 4.18 7.81 -11.42
C SER A 56 5.35 7.45 -12.35
N ASP A 57 6.55 7.93 -12.07
CA ASP A 57 7.77 7.60 -12.84
C ASP A 57 8.91 7.17 -11.90
N LEU A 58 9.95 6.56 -12.45
CA LEU A 58 11.07 6.08 -11.62
C LEU A 58 11.78 7.22 -10.87
N GLY A 59 11.77 8.45 -11.40
CA GLY A 59 12.38 9.61 -10.78
C GLY A 59 11.69 10.02 -9.50
N ASN A 60 10.40 10.35 -9.56
CA ASN A 60 9.66 10.76 -8.38
C ASN A 60 9.53 9.63 -7.34
N ILE A 61 9.43 8.37 -7.76
CA ILE A 61 9.44 7.21 -6.84
C ILE A 61 10.82 7.10 -6.17
N SER A 62 11.91 7.23 -6.93
CA SER A 62 13.27 7.17 -6.36
C SER A 62 13.51 8.28 -5.33
N GLU A 63 12.98 9.47 -5.58
CA GLU A 63 13.07 10.61 -4.67
C GLU A 63 12.24 10.40 -3.39
N LEU A 64 11.00 9.89 -3.52
CA LEU A 64 10.12 9.55 -2.41
C LEU A 64 10.77 8.59 -1.39
N PHE A 65 11.49 7.59 -1.90
CA PHE A 65 12.17 6.58 -1.08
C PHE A 65 13.65 6.89 -0.83
N GLN A 66 14.18 7.99 -1.37
CA GLN A 66 15.59 8.40 -1.24
C GLN A 66 16.59 7.31 -1.67
N ILE A 67 16.26 6.57 -2.73
CA ILE A 67 17.11 5.53 -3.32
C ILE A 67 17.44 5.87 -4.77
N SER A 68 18.42 5.19 -5.38
CA SER A 68 18.70 5.41 -6.81
C SER A 68 17.74 4.64 -7.72
N ARG A 69 17.48 5.18 -8.91
CA ARG A 69 16.64 4.53 -9.93
C ARG A 69 17.20 3.16 -10.33
N SER A 70 18.53 3.03 -10.44
CA SER A 70 19.21 1.76 -10.76
C SER A 70 18.82 0.60 -9.84
N VAL A 71 18.59 0.85 -8.54
CA VAL A 71 18.22 -0.21 -7.59
C VAL A 71 16.79 -0.66 -7.83
N ILE A 72 15.88 0.26 -8.17
CA ILE A 72 14.50 -0.05 -8.53
C ILE A 72 14.47 -0.84 -9.86
N VAL A 73 15.26 -0.42 -10.84
CA VAL A 73 15.40 -1.10 -12.14
C VAL A 73 15.85 -2.55 -11.93
N THR A 74 16.88 -2.76 -11.12
CA THR A 74 17.42 -4.08 -10.81
C THR A 74 16.40 -4.94 -10.06
N ALA A 75 15.73 -4.37 -9.05
CA ALA A 75 14.74 -5.10 -8.24
C ALA A 75 13.50 -5.57 -9.03
N ASN A 76 13.16 -4.87 -10.11
CA ASN A 76 11.96 -5.12 -10.91
C ASN A 76 12.26 -5.64 -12.33
N ASN A 77 13.53 -5.90 -12.66
CA ASN A 77 13.97 -6.28 -14.01
C ASN A 77 13.47 -5.32 -15.11
N LEU A 78 13.54 -4.01 -14.87
CA LEU A 78 13.14 -2.99 -15.85
C LEU A 78 14.21 -2.81 -16.94
N ALA A 79 13.80 -2.32 -18.11
CA ALA A 79 14.71 -2.17 -19.25
C ALA A 79 15.76 -1.06 -19.06
N SER A 80 15.43 0.02 -18.33
CA SER A 80 16.33 1.15 -18.06
C SER A 80 15.81 2.05 -16.95
N GLU A 81 16.62 3.01 -16.50
CA GLU A 81 16.21 4.05 -15.53
C GLU A 81 15.17 5.05 -16.05
N ASN A 82 14.89 5.01 -17.37
CA ASN A 82 13.86 5.81 -18.02
C ASN A 82 12.69 4.93 -18.52
N ALA A 83 12.57 3.71 -18.00
CA ALA A 83 11.46 2.84 -18.35
C ALA A 83 10.12 3.51 -17.96
N GLU A 84 9.18 3.50 -18.89
CA GLU A 84 7.82 3.95 -18.66
C GLU A 84 7.11 2.95 -17.74
N LEU A 85 6.42 3.47 -16.72
CA LEU A 85 5.68 2.67 -15.76
C LEU A 85 4.20 2.66 -16.13
N VAL A 86 3.58 1.48 -16.02
CA VAL A 86 2.13 1.36 -16.27
C VAL A 86 1.38 1.80 -14.99
N PRO A 87 0.29 2.59 -15.10
CA PRO A 87 -0.57 2.90 -13.95
C PRO A 87 -1.02 1.63 -13.22
N ASP A 88 -1.07 1.69 -11.89
CA ASP A 88 -1.40 0.58 -10.99
C ASP A 88 -0.43 -0.62 -10.99
N GLN A 89 0.66 -0.55 -11.76
CA GLN A 89 1.73 -1.55 -11.69
C GLN A 89 2.31 -1.59 -10.28
N LEU A 90 2.60 -2.81 -9.80
CA LEU A 90 3.29 -3.03 -8.54
C LEU A 90 4.80 -3.09 -8.79
N LEU A 91 5.54 -2.34 -7.99
CA LEU A 91 6.99 -2.34 -7.97
C LEU A 91 7.50 -2.80 -6.60
N LEU A 92 8.55 -3.60 -6.60
CA LEU A 92 9.38 -3.85 -5.43
C LEU A 92 10.34 -2.69 -5.24
N ILE A 93 10.20 -1.98 -4.12
CA ILE A 93 11.08 -0.89 -3.75
C ILE A 93 11.98 -1.37 -2.62
N PRO A 94 13.29 -1.54 -2.87
CA PRO A 94 14.25 -1.84 -1.81
C PRO A 94 14.23 -0.75 -0.74
N ILE A 95 14.19 -1.14 0.52
CA ILE A 95 14.25 -0.24 1.68
C ILE A 95 15.17 -0.81 2.75
N THR A 96 15.70 0.09 3.57
CA THR A 96 16.37 -0.28 4.82
C THR A 96 15.40 -0.14 5.97
N CYS A 97 15.06 -1.27 6.60
CA CYS A 97 14.24 -1.28 7.79
C CYS A 97 15.09 -0.98 9.03
N THR A 98 14.48 -0.39 10.07
CA THR A 98 15.09 -0.17 11.38
C THR A 98 14.16 -0.65 12.49
N CYS A 99 14.70 -1.40 13.46
CA CYS A 99 13.95 -1.87 14.64
C CYS A 99 14.01 -0.84 15.77
N ASN A 100 12.87 -0.45 16.34
CA ASN A 100 12.80 0.42 17.52
C ASN A 100 12.72 -0.35 18.87
N GLY A 101 12.95 -1.67 18.86
CA GLY A 101 12.83 -2.55 20.02
C GLY A 101 11.53 -3.35 20.09
N SER A 102 10.52 -2.96 19.31
CA SER A 102 9.25 -3.70 19.20
C SER A 102 8.84 -3.94 17.75
N ASN A 103 9.07 -2.98 16.86
CA ASN A 103 8.70 -3.08 15.45
C ASN A 103 9.79 -2.54 14.52
N TYR A 104 9.84 -3.10 13.32
CA TYR A 104 10.59 -2.54 12.20
C TYR A 104 9.78 -1.44 11.53
N PHE A 105 10.46 -0.39 11.09
CA PHE A 105 9.89 0.71 10.32
C PHE A 105 10.89 1.20 9.27
N SER A 106 10.39 1.93 8.27
CA SER A 106 11.20 2.65 7.29
C SER A 106 10.51 3.97 7.00
N ASN A 107 11.29 5.03 6.82
CA ASN A 107 10.77 6.36 6.52
C ASN A 107 10.60 6.54 5.01
N ALA A 108 9.56 7.28 4.62
CA ALA A 108 9.37 7.82 3.27
C ALA A 108 8.78 9.23 3.42
N THR A 109 9.19 10.15 2.56
CA THR A 109 8.79 11.57 2.65
C THR A 109 7.95 11.96 1.44
N TYR A 110 6.69 12.28 1.68
CA TYR A 110 5.79 12.79 0.66
C TYR A 110 5.87 14.32 0.64
N ASN A 111 5.99 14.89 -0.56
CA ASN A 111 5.68 16.29 -0.81
C ASN A 111 4.21 16.38 -1.24
N ASP A 112 3.46 17.25 -0.55
CA ASP A 112 2.06 17.61 -0.85
C ASP A 112 1.97 18.69 -1.95
#